data_AF-A0A086XSW5-F1
#
_entry.id   AF-A0A086XSW5-F1
#
_cell.length_a   1.000
_cell.length_b   1.000
_cell.length_c   1.000
_cell.angle_alpha   90.00
_cell.angle_beta   90.00
_cell.angle_gamma   90.00
#
_symmetry.space_group_name_H-M   'P 1'
#
loop_
_entity.id
_entity.type
_entity.pdbx_description
1 polymer ?
#
loop_
_entity_poly.entity_id
_entity_poly.type
_entity_poly.pdbx_seq_one_letter_code
_entity_poly.pdbx_strand_id
1 'polypeptide(L)'
;MGMLTMRYLLAYYSGTTSQWRSLDTDLLPQQINRAEELPAALENAPMIALSWMLERRPFGSYQATVDGKSDECVMVYELEPTAASPLGNGTDYVGPWLEMFMQTNEPIGTIALGAGKPISKEAAIGALRQLASTPLQASDEACQQTIGRMREYAPSAAVHAEAPPAVKKQETA
;
A
#
# COMPACT_ATOMS: atom_id res chain seq x y z
N MET A 1 -8.51 -29.30 -13.48
CA MET A 1 -8.16 -27.93 -13.90
C MET A 1 -8.22 -27.07 -12.65
N GLY A 2 -7.07 -26.65 -12.11
CA GLY A 2 -7.08 -25.72 -10.97
C GLY A 2 -7.54 -24.35 -11.46
N MET A 3 -8.52 -23.74 -10.80
CA MET A 3 -8.88 -22.35 -11.07
C MET A 3 -7.69 -21.48 -10.69
N LEU A 4 -7.22 -20.66 -11.63
CA LEU A 4 -6.15 -19.69 -11.38
C LEU A 4 -6.72 -18.60 -10.47
N THR A 5 -6.16 -18.46 -9.28
CA THR A 5 -6.42 -17.30 -8.41
C THR A 5 -5.97 -16.05 -9.15
N MET A 6 -6.83 -15.04 -9.17
CA MET A 6 -6.48 -13.74 -9.71
C MET A 6 -5.99 -12.84 -8.58
N ARG A 7 -5.05 -11.95 -8.91
CA ARG A 7 -4.48 -10.99 -7.98
C ARG A 7 -4.73 -9.60 -8.53
N TYR A 8 -5.07 -8.67 -7.64
CA TYR A 8 -5.38 -7.30 -8.01
C TYR A 8 -4.64 -6.33 -7.12
N LEU A 9 -4.32 -5.17 -7.68
CA LEU A 9 -3.92 -3.99 -6.92
C LEU A 9 -5.10 -3.05 -6.86
N LEU A 10 -5.49 -2.68 -5.65
CA LEU A 10 -6.54 -1.71 -5.40
C LEU A 10 -5.89 -0.38 -5.05
N ALA A 11 -6.19 0.68 -5.79
CA ALA A 11 -5.69 2.03 -5.52
C ALA A 11 -6.82 2.96 -5.10
N TYR A 12 -6.58 3.75 -4.07
CA TYR A 12 -7.57 4.63 -3.47
C TYR A 12 -6.90 5.93 -3.00
N TYR A 13 -7.52 7.07 -3.30
CA TYR A 13 -7.08 8.36 -2.76
C TYR A 13 -7.80 8.62 -1.44
N SER A 14 -7.06 8.56 -0.32
CA SER A 14 -7.63 8.90 0.98
C SER A 14 -7.69 10.41 1.13
N GLY A 15 -8.91 10.95 1.22
CA GLY A 15 -9.12 12.35 1.58
C GLY A 15 -8.62 12.65 2.99
N THR A 16 -8.72 11.68 3.91
CA THR A 16 -8.25 11.82 5.30
C THR A 16 -6.75 12.06 5.39
N THR A 17 -5.94 11.34 4.61
CA THR A 17 -4.47 11.52 4.61
C THR A 17 -3.95 12.37 3.46
N SER A 18 -4.82 12.78 2.52
CA SER A 18 -4.46 13.47 1.27
C SER A 18 -3.38 12.71 0.46
N GLN A 19 -3.48 11.38 0.42
CA GLN A 19 -2.47 10.51 -0.18
C GLN A 19 -3.11 9.32 -0.90
N TRP A 20 -2.47 8.89 -1.99
CA TRP A 20 -2.77 7.62 -2.63
C TRP A 20 -2.32 6.44 -1.76
N ARG A 21 -3.18 5.43 -1.68
CA ARG A 21 -2.97 4.21 -0.91
C ARG A 21 -3.26 3.02 -1.79
N SER A 22 -2.47 1.96 -1.62
CA SER A 22 -2.64 0.71 -2.37
C SER A 22 -2.85 -0.49 -1.45
N LEU A 23 -3.68 -1.42 -1.90
CA LEU A 23 -3.86 -2.72 -1.28
C LEU A 23 -3.67 -3.80 -2.33
N ASP A 24 -2.73 -4.70 -2.07
CA ASP A 24 -2.56 -5.93 -2.84
C ASP A 24 -3.53 -6.99 -2.30
N THR A 25 -4.34 -7.59 -3.17
CA THR A 25 -5.35 -8.56 -2.73
C THR A 25 -4.75 -9.88 -2.26
N ASP A 26 -3.46 -10.14 -2.46
CA ASP A 26 -2.76 -11.27 -1.83
C ASP A 26 -2.76 -11.20 -0.29
N LEU A 27 -3.00 -10.00 0.26
CA LEU A 27 -3.17 -9.80 1.70
C LEU A 27 -4.57 -10.15 2.21
N LEU A 28 -5.54 -10.34 1.31
CA LEU A 28 -6.90 -10.70 1.70
C LEU A 28 -6.97 -12.20 2.00
N PRO A 29 -7.68 -12.61 3.07
CA PRO A 29 -7.80 -14.02 3.43
C PRO A 29 -8.68 -14.82 2.46
N GLN A 30 -9.50 -14.13 1.65
CA GLN A 30 -10.38 -14.73 0.67
C GLN A 30 -9.66 -14.85 -0.66
N GLN A 31 -9.66 -16.05 -1.24
CA GLN A 31 -9.22 -16.28 -2.61
C GLN A 31 -10.18 -15.58 -3.58
N ILE A 32 -9.63 -14.77 -4.48
CA ILE A 32 -10.41 -14.00 -5.46
C ILE A 32 -10.15 -14.61 -6.84
N ASN A 33 -11.22 -14.98 -7.55
CA ASN A 33 -11.11 -15.55 -8.89
C ASN A 33 -11.53 -14.56 -9.98
N ARG A 34 -12.26 -13.51 -9.61
CA ARG A 34 -12.78 -12.48 -10.52
C ARG A 34 -12.95 -11.15 -9.80
N ALA A 35 -12.86 -10.05 -10.54
CA ALA A 35 -12.91 -8.70 -9.98
C ALA A 35 -14.27 -8.39 -9.31
N GLU A 36 -15.36 -9.03 -9.72
CA GLU A 36 -16.69 -8.86 -9.13
C GLU A 36 -16.76 -9.36 -7.67
N GLU A 37 -15.83 -10.21 -7.25
CA GLU A 37 -15.75 -10.72 -5.87
C GLU A 37 -15.04 -9.75 -4.92
N LEU A 38 -14.35 -8.73 -5.44
CA LEU A 38 -13.55 -7.80 -4.64
C LEU A 38 -14.35 -7.05 -3.56
N PRO A 39 -15.55 -6.48 -3.84
CA PRO A 39 -16.32 -5.80 -2.80
C PRO A 39 -16.65 -6.73 -1.62
N ALA A 40 -17.09 -7.95 -1.92
CA ALA A 40 -17.41 -8.94 -0.89
C ALA A 40 -16.17 -9.38 -0.10
N ALA A 41 -15.02 -9.56 -0.78
CA ALA A 41 -13.76 -9.90 -0.12
C ALA A 41 -13.31 -8.80 0.85
N LEU A 42 -13.48 -7.53 0.49
CA LEU A 42 -13.17 -6.38 1.34
C LEU A 42 -14.14 -6.27 2.53
N GLU A 43 -15.43 -6.53 2.31
CA GLU A 43 -16.45 -6.58 3.38
C GLU A 43 -16.19 -7.71 4.38
N ASN A 44 -15.69 -8.86 3.91
CA ASN A 44 -15.29 -9.99 4.74
C ASN A 44 -13.96 -9.77 5.47
N ALA A 45 -13.18 -8.78 5.07
CA ALA A 45 -11.90 -8.40 5.67
C ALA A 45 -11.90 -6.95 6.20
N PRO A 46 -12.87 -6.58 7.09
CA PRO A 46 -13.11 -5.18 7.45
C PRO A 46 -11.91 -4.51 8.14
N MET A 47 -11.07 -5.30 8.82
CA MET A 47 -9.85 -4.82 9.48
C MET A 47 -8.77 -4.43 8.47
N ILE A 48 -8.59 -5.22 7.41
CA ILE A 48 -7.63 -4.93 6.34
C ILE A 48 -8.12 -3.72 5.56
N ALA A 49 -9.40 -3.69 5.18
CA ALA A 49 -10.02 -2.56 4.49
C ALA A 49 -9.88 -1.26 5.30
N LEU A 50 -10.15 -1.30 6.62
CA LEU A 50 -9.98 -0.13 7.48
C LEU A 50 -8.52 0.31 7.62
N SER A 51 -7.59 -0.63 7.80
CA SER A 51 -6.15 -0.32 7.92
C SER A 51 -5.61 0.30 6.64
N TRP A 52 -6.07 -0.22 5.50
CA TRP A 52 -5.71 0.28 4.19
C TRP A 52 -6.34 1.64 3.91
N MET A 53 -7.65 1.84 4.04
CA MET A 53 -8.29 3.11 3.66
C MET A 53 -8.13 4.21 4.71
N LEU A 54 -7.94 3.83 5.99
CA LEU A 54 -8.10 4.68 7.17
C LEU A 54 -9.47 5.39 7.25
N GLU A 55 -10.45 4.86 6.52
CA GLU A 55 -11.78 5.43 6.40
C GLU A 55 -12.84 4.35 6.59
N ARG A 56 -14.01 4.79 7.06
CA ARG A 56 -15.18 3.94 7.29
C ARG A 56 -16.15 4.11 6.12
N ARG A 57 -15.81 3.52 4.99
CA ARG A 57 -16.58 3.60 3.74
C ARG A 57 -17.05 2.20 3.32
N PRO A 58 -18.33 2.00 3.00
CA PRO A 58 -18.82 0.77 2.38
C PRO A 58 -18.47 0.73 0.89
N PHE A 59 -18.33 -0.48 0.38
CA PHE A 59 -18.00 -0.75 -1.01
C PHE A 59 -19.28 -0.98 -1.83
N GLY A 60 -19.37 -0.33 -2.98
CA GLY A 60 -20.37 -0.62 -4.00
C GLY A 60 -19.97 -1.82 -4.86
N SER A 61 -20.71 -2.05 -5.93
CA SER A 61 -20.36 -3.10 -6.90
C SER A 61 -19.17 -2.70 -7.77
N TYR A 62 -18.42 -3.71 -8.21
CA TYR A 62 -17.40 -3.55 -9.25
C TYR A 62 -18.04 -3.15 -10.59
N GLN A 63 -17.36 -2.27 -11.33
CA GLN A 63 -17.72 -1.83 -12.68
C GLN A 63 -16.49 -1.91 -13.60
N ALA A 64 -16.60 -2.66 -14.70
CA ALA A 64 -15.50 -2.87 -15.65
C ALA A 64 -15.19 -1.65 -16.55
N THR A 65 -16.11 -0.69 -16.66
CA THR A 65 -15.93 0.51 -17.48
C THR A 65 -15.87 1.75 -16.61
N VAL A 66 -14.84 2.58 -16.84
CA VAL A 66 -14.58 3.80 -16.10
C VAL A 66 -15.12 5.00 -16.89
N ASP A 67 -16.32 5.47 -16.56
CA ASP A 67 -16.69 6.85 -16.89
C ASP A 67 -16.13 7.76 -15.79
N GLY A 68 -14.90 8.23 -16.00
CA GLY A 68 -14.23 9.22 -15.16
C GLY A 68 -13.42 8.64 -14.00
N LYS A 69 -12.18 9.11 -13.86
CA LYS A 69 -11.37 8.97 -12.66
C LYS A 69 -12.00 9.85 -11.58
N SER A 70 -12.89 9.27 -10.77
CA SER A 70 -13.43 9.95 -9.59
C SER A 70 -12.55 9.65 -8.38
N ASP A 71 -12.23 10.67 -7.59
CA ASP A 71 -11.52 10.51 -6.30
C ASP A 71 -12.35 9.71 -5.28
N GLU A 72 -13.61 9.39 -5.61
CA GLU A 72 -14.54 8.67 -4.74
C GLU A 72 -14.65 7.17 -5.06
N CYS A 73 -13.77 6.61 -5.89
CA CYS A 73 -13.73 5.19 -6.19
C CYS A 73 -12.39 4.53 -5.85
N VAL A 74 -12.43 3.21 -5.72
CA VAL A 74 -11.24 2.36 -5.74
C VAL A 74 -10.99 1.97 -7.20
N MET A 75 -9.79 2.25 -7.70
CA MET A 75 -9.34 1.75 -9.00
C MET A 75 -8.80 0.33 -8.85
N VAL A 76 -9.19 -0.55 -9.77
CA VAL A 76 -8.80 -1.97 -9.76
C VAL A 76 -7.84 -2.21 -10.92
N TYR A 77 -6.66 -2.73 -10.60
CA TYR A 77 -5.66 -3.14 -11.57
C TYR A 77 -5.43 -4.64 -11.45
N GLU A 78 -5.35 -5.34 -12.57
CA GLU A 78 -4.98 -6.75 -12.58
C GLU A 78 -3.46 -6.88 -12.38
N LEU A 79 -3.06 -7.83 -11.54
CA LEU A 79 -1.66 -8.19 -11.32
C LEU A 79 -1.41 -9.62 -11.76
N GLU A 80 -0.19 -9.87 -12.25
CA GLU A 80 0.28 -11.23 -12.47
C GLU A 80 0.33 -11.99 -11.13
N PRO A 81 -0.39 -13.13 -11.00
CA PRO A 81 -0.55 -13.82 -9.71
C PRO A 81 0.76 -14.22 -9.03
N THR A 82 1.79 -14.57 -9.83
CA THR A 82 3.08 -15.08 -9.34
C THR A 82 4.18 -14.01 -9.30
N ALA A 83 3.92 -12.79 -9.76
CA ALA A 83 4.90 -11.71 -9.72
C ALA A 83 5.08 -11.18 -8.29
N ALA A 84 6.26 -10.62 -8.00
CA ALA A 84 6.44 -9.84 -6.78
C ALA A 84 5.46 -8.65 -6.80
N SER A 85 4.92 -8.27 -5.63
CA SER A 85 4.04 -7.10 -5.57
C SER A 85 4.78 -5.87 -6.09
N PRO A 86 4.22 -5.14 -7.07
CA PRO A 86 4.91 -4.00 -7.68
C PRO A 86 5.15 -2.86 -6.67
N LEU A 87 4.40 -2.84 -5.57
CA LEU A 87 4.38 -1.76 -4.58
C LEU A 87 4.65 -2.26 -3.15
N GLY A 88 5.03 -3.54 -2.97
CA GLY A 88 5.25 -4.16 -1.66
C GLY A 88 3.96 -4.56 -0.93
N ASN A 89 4.08 -5.00 0.33
CA ASN A 89 3.02 -5.71 1.07
C ASN A 89 1.97 -4.79 1.73
N GLY A 90 1.65 -3.65 1.11
CA GLY A 90 0.41 -2.90 1.41
C GLY A 90 0.36 -2.05 2.69
N THR A 91 1.49 -1.78 3.37
CA THR A 91 1.51 -0.86 4.53
C THR A 91 2.53 0.27 4.44
N ASP A 92 3.45 0.23 3.47
CA ASP A 92 4.46 1.26 3.27
C ASP A 92 3.91 2.47 2.51
N TYR A 93 4.52 3.65 2.70
CA TYR A 93 4.23 4.82 1.87
C TYR A 93 4.78 4.58 0.46
N VAL A 94 3.89 4.46 -0.52
CA VAL A 94 4.26 4.15 -1.91
C VAL A 94 3.93 5.30 -2.88
N GLY A 95 3.60 6.50 -2.38
CA GLY A 95 3.01 7.60 -3.14
C GLY A 95 3.56 7.79 -4.56
N PRO A 96 4.84 8.16 -4.74
CA PRO A 96 5.41 8.40 -6.07
C PRO A 96 5.43 7.15 -6.97
N TRP A 97 5.67 5.97 -6.40
CA TRP A 97 5.73 4.71 -7.13
C TRP A 97 4.34 4.24 -7.57
N LEU A 98 3.34 4.41 -6.72
CA LEU A 98 1.93 4.16 -7.03
C LEU A 98 1.43 5.11 -8.11
N GLU A 99 1.79 6.40 -8.04
CA GLU A 99 1.48 7.37 -9.08
C GLU A 99 2.09 6.98 -10.42
N MET A 100 3.37 6.59 -10.45
CA MET A 100 4.01 6.07 -11.67
C MET A 100 3.32 4.81 -12.20
N PHE A 101 2.95 3.88 -11.32
CA PHE A 101 2.21 2.68 -11.70
C PHE A 101 0.86 3.03 -12.35
N MET A 102 0.07 3.91 -11.73
CA MET A 102 -1.24 4.33 -12.24
C MET A 102 -1.16 5.15 -13.54
N GLN A 103 -0.01 5.78 -13.84
CA GLN A 103 0.23 6.47 -15.11
C GLN A 103 0.59 5.50 -16.24
N THR A 104 1.20 4.37 -15.91
CA THR A 104 1.71 3.38 -16.87
C THR A 104 0.78 2.20 -17.09
N ASN A 105 -0.24 2.04 -16.24
CA ASN A 105 -1.21 0.95 -16.32
C ASN A 105 -2.63 1.52 -16.35
N GLU A 106 -3.51 0.87 -17.12
CA GLU A 106 -4.93 1.19 -17.12
C GLU A 106 -5.68 0.32 -16.10
N PRO A 107 -6.58 0.90 -15.29
CA PRO A 107 -7.42 0.12 -14.41
C PRO A 107 -8.40 -0.72 -15.24
N ILE A 108 -8.61 -1.98 -14.84
CA ILE A 108 -9.59 -2.88 -15.46
C ILE A 108 -11.03 -2.57 -15.04
N GLY A 109 -11.19 -1.73 -14.01
CA GLY A 109 -12.49 -1.30 -13.51
C GLY A 109 -12.37 -0.50 -12.21
N THR A 110 -13.53 -0.20 -11.61
CA THR A 110 -13.63 0.57 -10.37
C THR A 110 -14.63 -0.06 -9.40
N ILE A 111 -14.47 0.24 -8.11
CA ILE A 111 -15.44 -0.05 -7.06
C ILE A 111 -15.86 1.29 -6.47
N ALA A 112 -17.13 1.66 -6.61
CA ALA A 112 -17.65 2.89 -6.04
C ALA A 112 -17.64 2.83 -4.51
N LEU A 113 -17.35 3.95 -3.83
CA LEU A 113 -17.47 4.03 -2.38
C LEU A 113 -18.79 4.71 -2.01
N GLY A 114 -19.65 4.01 -1.27
CA GLY A 114 -21.00 4.46 -0.99
C GLY A 114 -21.16 5.21 0.35
N ALA A 115 -22.35 5.75 0.57
CA ALA A 115 -22.82 6.26 1.88
C ALA A 115 -23.71 5.21 2.59
N GLY A 116 -23.25 3.97 2.68
CA GLY A 116 -23.94 2.87 3.39
C GLY A 116 -23.54 2.76 4.87
N LYS A 117 -23.85 1.63 5.54
CA LYS A 117 -23.46 1.38 6.94
C LYS A 117 -22.00 0.87 7.01
N PRO A 118 -21.03 1.70 7.43
CA PRO A 118 -19.69 1.20 7.69
C PRO A 118 -19.65 0.33 8.95
N ILE A 119 -18.52 -0.34 9.17
CA ILE A 119 -18.15 -0.95 10.46
C ILE A 119 -18.49 0.00 11.62
N SER A 120 -18.88 -0.49 12.80
CA SER A 120 -19.22 0.40 13.93
C SER A 120 -18.02 1.27 14.34
N LYS A 121 -18.30 2.44 14.92
CA LYS A 121 -17.24 3.39 15.30
C LYS A 121 -16.33 2.78 16.35
N GLU A 122 -16.91 2.03 17.28
CA GLU A 122 -16.24 1.36 18.37
C GLU A 122 -15.31 0.27 17.85
N ALA A 123 -15.76 -0.55 16.90
CA ALA A 123 -14.93 -1.58 16.27
C ALA A 123 -13.77 -0.95 15.50
N ALA A 124 -14.03 0.13 14.75
CA ALA A 124 -13.00 0.85 14.01
C ALA A 124 -11.94 1.49 14.92
N ILE A 125 -12.36 2.13 16.02
CA ILE A 125 -11.44 2.72 16.99
C ILE A 125 -10.64 1.62 17.69
N GLY A 126 -11.26 0.49 18.05
CA GLY A 126 -10.56 -0.66 18.60
C GLY A 126 -9.46 -1.17 17.67
N ALA A 127 -9.78 -1.29 16.39
CA ALA A 127 -8.84 -1.69 15.33
C ALA A 127 -7.67 -0.72 15.18
N LEU A 128 -7.97 0.58 15.03
CA LEU A 128 -6.94 1.62 14.89
C LEU A 128 -6.06 1.69 16.14
N ARG A 129 -6.63 1.51 17.34
CA ARG A 129 -5.84 1.42 18.57
C ARG A 129 -4.96 0.18 18.59
N GLN A 130 -5.45 -0.97 18.14
CA GLN A 130 -4.65 -2.19 18.07
C GLN A 130 -3.46 -2.01 17.12
N LEU A 131 -3.68 -1.42 15.94
CA LEU A 131 -2.62 -1.05 15.01
C LEU A 131 -1.63 -0.08 15.65
N ALA A 132 -2.12 1.01 16.24
CA ALA A 132 -1.29 2.00 16.92
C ALA A 132 -0.53 1.43 18.14
N SER A 133 -1.07 0.39 18.78
CA SER A 133 -0.44 -0.30 19.91
C SER A 133 0.58 -1.36 19.49
N THR A 134 0.76 -1.57 18.19
CA THR A 134 1.82 -2.44 17.63
C THR A 134 2.93 -1.53 17.09
N PRO A 135 3.80 -0.97 17.96
CA PRO A 135 4.94 -0.18 17.48
C PRO A 135 5.83 -1.06 16.60
N LEU A 136 6.57 -0.44 15.66
CA LEU A 136 7.62 -1.09 14.87
C LEU A 136 8.50 -1.92 15.82
N GLN A 137 8.31 -3.23 15.85
CA GLN A 137 9.15 -4.08 16.68
C GLN A 137 10.39 -4.40 15.88
N ALA A 138 11.56 -4.24 16.50
CA ALA A 138 12.81 -4.56 15.83
C ALA A 138 12.84 -6.02 15.38
N SER A 139 12.08 -6.92 16.02
CA SER A 139 11.91 -8.33 15.63
C SER A 139 11.03 -8.56 14.41
N ASP A 140 10.26 -7.55 13.96
CA ASP A 140 9.41 -7.69 12.78
C ASP A 140 10.27 -7.89 11.54
N GLU A 141 9.82 -8.75 10.64
CA GLU A 141 10.57 -9.15 9.47
C GLU A 141 10.92 -7.94 8.58
N ALA A 142 9.97 -7.02 8.37
CA ALA A 142 10.19 -5.79 7.61
C ALA A 142 11.24 -4.86 8.26
N CYS A 143 11.24 -4.77 9.59
CA CYS A 143 12.26 -4.04 10.36
C CYS A 143 13.63 -4.72 10.23
N GLN A 144 13.71 -6.04 10.36
CA GLN A 144 14.95 -6.81 10.21
C GLN A 144 15.52 -6.71 8.80
N GLN A 145 14.68 -6.78 7.76
CA GLN A 145 15.10 -6.61 6.38
C GLN A 145 15.63 -5.20 6.13
N THR A 146 14.98 -4.16 6.68
CA THR A 146 15.45 -2.78 6.57
C THR A 146 16.77 -2.58 7.32
N ILE A 147 16.90 -3.12 8.54
CA ILE A 147 18.17 -3.12 9.31
C ILE A 147 19.28 -3.87 8.55
N GLY A 148 18.95 -5.00 7.92
CA GLY A 148 19.86 -5.76 7.07
C GLY A 148 20.39 -4.92 5.91
N ARG A 149 19.50 -4.30 5.12
CA ARG A 149 19.87 -3.41 4.01
C ARG A 149 20.70 -2.21 4.48
N MET A 150 20.34 -1.58 5.60
CA MET A 150 21.15 -0.48 6.16
C MET A 150 22.56 -0.94 6.57
N ARG A 151 22.68 -2.16 7.13
CA ARG A 151 23.99 -2.77 7.44
C ARG A 151 24.80 -3.12 6.21
N GLU A 152 24.17 -3.41 5.08
CA GLU A 152 24.85 -3.64 3.79
C GLU A 152 25.31 -2.32 3.14
N TYR A 153 24.59 -1.23 3.36
CA TYR A 153 24.97 0.11 2.88
C TYR A 153 26.06 0.79 3.73
N ALA A 154 26.07 0.58 5.05
CA ALA A 154 27.07 1.14 5.96
C ALA A 154 28.55 0.83 5.59
N PRO A 155 28.92 -0.38 5.11
CA PRO A 155 30.28 -0.67 4.64
C PRO A 155 30.64 0.04 3.32
N SER A 156 29.67 0.51 2.54
CA SER A 156 29.92 1.27 1.30
C SER A 156 30.21 2.75 1.57
N ALA A 157 29.54 3.36 2.57
CA ALA A 157 29.75 4.76 2.95
C ALA A 157 31.14 5.02 3.56
N ALA A 158 31.74 4.04 4.24
CA ALA A 158 33.08 4.14 4.81
C ALA A 158 34.20 4.15 3.75
N VAL A 159 33.93 3.64 2.55
CA VAL A 159 34.90 3.61 1.43
C VAL A 159 34.86 4.91 0.59
N HIS A 160 33.78 5.70 0.71
CA HIS A 160 33.59 6.97 0.00
C HIS A 160 33.77 8.22 0.87
N ALA A 161 34.19 8.08 2.13
CA ALA A 161 34.63 9.22 2.93
C ALA A 161 36.00 9.69 2.42
N GLU A 162 36.00 10.43 1.32
CA GLU A 162 37.15 11.17 0.84
C GLU A 162 37.63 12.12 1.96
N ALA A 163 38.90 12.01 2.34
CA ALA A 163 39.46 12.80 3.42
C ALA A 163 39.22 14.29 3.14
N PRO A 164 38.76 15.09 4.13
CA PRO A 164 38.56 16.52 3.92
C PRO A 164 39.89 17.14 3.45
N PRO A 165 39.88 18.04 2.47
CA PRO A 165 41.10 18.61 1.93
C PRO A 165 41.85 19.33 3.05
N ALA A 166 43.14 19.02 3.19
CA ALA A 166 44.00 19.65 4.18
C ALA A 166 44.00 21.17 3.95
N VAL A 167 43.40 21.91 4.87
CA VAL A 167 43.48 23.37 4.92
C VAL A 167 44.94 23.73 5.20
N LYS A 168 45.69 24.11 4.16
CA LYS A 168 46.98 24.78 4.33
C LYS A 168 46.70 26.15 4.94
N LYS A 169 47.19 26.36 6.17
CA LYS A 169 47.27 27.70 6.76
C LYS A 169 48.08 28.59 5.80
N GLN A 170 47.45 29.62 5.25
CA GLN A 170 48.16 30.75 4.67
C GLN A 170 48.83 31.50 5.83
N GLU A 171 50.15 31.38 5.93
CA GLU A 171 50.95 32.34 6.69
C GLU A 171 50.88 33.67 5.95
N THR A 172 50.35 34.68 6.63
CA THR A 172 50.38 36.08 6.22
C THR A 172 51.76 36.62 6.59
N ALA A 173 52.47 37.14 5.59
CA ALA A 173 53.64 38.00 5.77
C ALA A 173 53.23 39.46 5.51
#